data_AF-A0A522U8V1-F1
#
_entry.id   AF-A0A522U8V1-F1
#
_cell.length_a   1.000
_cell.length_b   1.000
_cell.length_c   1.000
_cell.angle_alpha   90.00
_cell.angle_beta   90.00
_cell.angle_gamma   90.00
#
_symmetry.space_group_name_H-M   'P 1'
#
loop_
_entity.id
_entity.type
_entity.pdbx_description
1 polymer ?
#
loop_
_entity_poly.entity_id
_entity_poly.type
_entity_poly.pdbx_seq_one_letter_code
_entity_poly.pdbx_strand_id
1 'polypeptide(L)' 'MVNVGGVKVGLIAVGEIFKKLYESGKNPEDVRDELIKEFSIYNYIPSGVQNEYATALMEEYKKYCKEKVK' A
#
# COMPACT_ATOMS: atom_id res chain seq x y z
N MET A 1 8.86 -0.62 6.10
CA MET A 1 9.37 -1.56 5.07
C MET A 1 8.21 -2.44 4.64
N VAL A 2 8.04 -2.66 3.35
CA VAL A 2 7.00 -3.52 2.77
C VAL A 2 7.68 -4.73 2.13
N ASN A 3 7.12 -5.94 2.32
CA ASN A 3 7.66 -7.15 1.71
C ASN A 3 7.04 -7.36 0.33
N VAL A 4 7.80 -7.09 -0.73
CA VAL A 4 7.37 -7.22 -2.12
C VAL A 4 8.06 -8.43 -2.72
N GLY A 5 7.31 -9.50 -3.03
CA GLY A 5 7.87 -10.69 -3.68
C GLY A 5 9.01 -11.36 -2.92
N GLY A 6 9.03 -11.26 -1.57
CA GLY A 6 10.11 -11.80 -0.72
C GLY A 6 11.24 -10.82 -0.44
N VAL A 7 11.22 -9.61 -1.01
CA VAL A 7 12.23 -8.57 -0.80
C VAL A 7 11.67 -7.47 0.10
N LYS A 8 12.42 -7.08 1.14
CA LYS A 8 12.06 -5.91 1.96
C LYS A 8 12.41 -4.63 1.23
N VAL A 9 11.38 -3.84 0.90
CA VAL A 9 11.51 -2.55 0.22
C VAL A 9 11.21 -1.42 1.21
N GLY A 10 12.08 -0.40 1.22
CA GLY A 10 11.79 0.87 1.87
C GLY A 10 10.90 1.71 0.95
N LEU A 11 9.74 2.14 1.44
CA LEU A 11 8.82 3.01 0.72
C LEU A 11 8.63 4.31 1.48
N ILE A 12 8.60 5.41 0.74
CA ILE A 12 8.33 6.75 1.24
C ILE A 12 6.82 6.92 1.44
N ALA A 13 6.44 7.65 2.49
CA ALA A 13 5.07 8.08 2.79
C ALA A 13 4.05 6.95 3.06
N VAL A 14 4.49 5.75 3.48
CA VAL A 14 3.59 4.61 3.73
C VAL A 14 2.49 4.96 4.74
N GLY A 15 2.86 5.59 5.86
CA GLY A 15 1.93 5.89 6.93
C GLY A 15 0.90 6.96 6.53
N GLU A 16 1.36 7.98 5.83
CA GLU A 16 0.55 9.09 5.33
C GLU A 16 -0.46 8.63 4.27
N ILE A 17 -0.03 7.81 3.30
CA ILE A 17 -0.90 7.27 2.27
C ILE A 17 -1.96 6.34 2.89
N PHE A 18 -1.56 5.44 3.80
CA PHE A 18 -2.51 4.56 4.48
C PHE A 18 -3.51 5.34 5.33
N LYS A 19 -3.04 6.35 6.07
CA LYS A 19 -3.91 7.23 6.85
C LYS A 19 -4.93 7.92 5.94
N LYS A 20 -4.49 8.52 4.82
CA LYS A 20 -5.36 9.19 3.83
C LYS A 20 -6.44 8.24 3.30
N LEU A 21 -6.06 7.02 2.89
CA LEU A 21 -7.02 6.03 2.37
C LEU A 21 -8.03 5.60 3.44
N TYR A 22 -7.56 5.35 4.67
CA TYR A 22 -8.42 4.96 5.80
C TYR A 22 -9.41 6.05 6.17
N GLU A 23 -8.96 7.30 6.32
CA GLU A 23 -9.82 8.45 6.61
C GLU A 23 -10.83 8.73 5.49
N SER A 24 -10.51 8.33 4.25
CA SER A 24 -11.41 8.39 3.10
C SER A 24 -12.41 7.22 3.03
N GLY A 25 -12.44 6.35 4.04
CA GLY A 25 -13.37 5.22 4.14
C GLY A 25 -13.13 4.12 3.10
N LYS A 26 -11.91 4.02 2.56
CA LYS A 26 -11.62 3.07 1.48
C LYS A 26 -11.52 1.65 1.99
N ASN A 27 -12.19 0.71 1.33
CA ASN A 27 -12.15 -0.70 1.66
C ASN A 27 -10.78 -1.29 1.26
N PRO A 28 -10.03 -1.94 2.19
CA PRO A 28 -8.75 -2.55 1.87
C PRO A 28 -8.79 -3.61 0.76
N GLU A 29 -9.95 -4.21 0.48
CA GLU A 29 -10.11 -5.18 -0.62
C GLU A 29 -10.24 -4.50 -2.01
N ASP A 30 -10.57 -3.20 -2.07
CA ASP A 30 -10.95 -2.50 -3.31
C ASP A 30 -9.99 -1.34 -3.70
N VAL A 31 -8.86 -1.17 -3.00
CA VAL A 31 -7.92 -0.04 -3.21
C VAL A 31 -6.68 -0.36 -4.03
N ARG A 32 -6.65 -1.51 -4.71
CA ARG A 32 -5.45 -2.01 -5.41
C ARG A 32 -4.79 -0.96 -6.33
N ASP A 33 -5.57 -0.40 -7.24
CA ASP A 33 -5.08 0.56 -8.24
C ASP A 33 -4.75 1.92 -7.61
N GLU A 34 -5.52 2.30 -6.58
CA GLU A 34 -5.31 3.54 -5.84
C GLU A 34 -4.01 3.49 -5.03
N LEU A 35 -3.68 2.34 -4.43
CA LEU A 35 -2.39 2.11 -3.77
C LEU A 35 -1.24 2.27 -4.74
N ILE A 36 -1.27 1.61 -5.90
CA ILE A 36 -0.21 1.76 -6.90
C ILE A 36 -0.09 3.20 -7.35
N LYS A 37 -1.20 3.87 -7.64
CA LYS A 37 -1.21 5.28 -8.05
C LYS A 37 -0.59 6.19 -6.99
N GLU A 38 -1.04 6.11 -5.74
CA GLU A 38 -0.58 6.96 -4.64
C GLU A 38 0.89 6.72 -4.31
N PHE A 39 1.33 5.47 -4.26
CA PHE A 39 2.73 5.14 -3.98
C PHE A 39 3.67 5.51 -5.13
N SER A 40 3.22 5.43 -6.37
CA SER A 40 4.02 5.81 -7.56
C SER A 40 4.31 7.31 -7.64
N ILE A 41 3.59 8.15 -6.88
CA ILE A 41 3.88 9.60 -6.79
C ILE A 41 5.23 9.84 -6.11
N TYR A 42 5.59 9.00 -5.14
CA TYR A 42 6.77 9.19 -4.28
C TYR A 42 7.85 8.12 -4.49
N ASN A 43 7.51 7.00 -5.14
CA ASN A 43 8.39 5.84 -5.26
C ASN A 43 8.41 5.34 -6.71
N TYR A 44 9.57 4.85 -7.15
CA TYR A 44 9.64 4.13 -8.41
C TYR A 44 9.07 2.71 -8.24
N ILE A 45 8.03 2.40 -9.01
CA ILE A 45 7.45 1.06 -9.10
C ILE A 45 7.64 0.57 -10.54
N PRO A 46 8.54 -0.40 -10.80
CA PRO A 46 8.73 -0.94 -12.15
C PRO A 46 7.44 -1.60 -12.65
N SER A 47 7.08 -1.35 -13.91
CA SER A 47 5.85 -1.88 -14.52
C SER A 47 5.75 -3.40 -14.46
N GLY A 48 6.86 -4.11 -14.62
CA GLY A 48 6.92 -5.57 -14.60
C GLY A 48 6.64 -6.20 -13.23
N VAL A 49 6.59 -5.42 -12.14
CA VAL A 49 6.35 -5.92 -10.77
C VAL A 49 5.22 -5.19 -10.04
N GLN A 50 4.38 -4.44 -10.78
CA GLN A 50 3.28 -3.69 -10.16
C GLN A 50 2.30 -4.59 -9.39
N ASN A 51 2.09 -5.83 -9.85
CA ASN A 51 1.19 -6.76 -9.20
C ASN A 51 1.69 -7.16 -7.80
N GLU A 52 2.98 -7.44 -7.67
CA GLU A 52 3.65 -7.81 -6.43
C GLU A 52 3.61 -6.65 -5.44
N TYR A 53 3.85 -5.42 -5.91
CA TYR A 53 3.70 -4.22 -5.11
C TYR A 53 2.26 -4.05 -4.64
N ALA A 54 1.28 -4.23 -5.52
CA ALA A 54 -0.12 -4.04 -5.19
C ALA A 54 -0.56 -5.04 -4.11
N THR A 55 -0.23 -6.32 -4.28
CA THR A 55 -0.52 -7.37 -3.30
C THR A 55 0.13 -7.06 -1.95
N ALA A 56 1.41 -6.72 -1.92
CA ALA A 56 2.12 -6.39 -0.69
C ALA A 56 1.53 -5.16 0.02
N LEU A 57 1.23 -4.11 -0.73
CA LEU A 57 0.63 -2.89 -0.18
C LEU A 57 -0.79 -3.13 0.34
N MET A 58 -1.59 -3.96 -0.32
CA MET A 58 -2.92 -4.34 0.14
C MET A 58 -2.86 -5.11 1.46
N GLU A 59 -1.94 -6.08 1.59
CA GLU A 59 -1.75 -6.82 2.84
C GLU A 59 -1.38 -5.90 4.01
N GLU A 60 -0.44 -4.98 3.78
CA GLU A 60 -0.01 -4.01 4.79
C GLU A 60 -1.11 -3.01 5.12
N TYR A 61 -1.87 -2.54 4.13
CA TYR A 61 -2.99 -1.63 4.36
C TYR A 61 -4.13 -2.32 5.13
N LYS A 62 -4.41 -3.60 4.84
CA LYS A 62 -5.37 -4.41 5.61
C LYS A 62 -4.95 -4.57 7.06
N LYS A 63 -3.66 -4.77 7.34
CA LYS A 63 -3.12 -4.80 8.72
C LYS A 63 -3.32 -3.45 9.39
N TYR A 64 -2.97 -2.35 8.72
CA TYR A 64 -3.17 -0.99 9.20
C TYR A 64 -4.63 -0.73 9.59
N CYS A 65 -5.60 -1.05 8.73
CA CYS A 65 -7.02 -0.87 9.02
C CYS A 65 -7.46 -1.67 10.25
N LYS A 66 -7.01 -2.93 10.39
CA LYS A 66 -7.33 -3.77 11.55
C LYS A 66 -6.78 -3.21 12.87
N GLU A 67 -5.62 -2.56 12.83
CA GLU A 67 -5.03 -1.91 14.00
C GLU A 67 -5.78 -0.62 14.40
N LYS A 68 -6.37 0.09 13.44
CA LYS A 68 -7.13 1.34 13.70
C LYS A 68 -8.57 1.12 14.17
N VAL A 69 -9.13 -0.06 13.93
CA VAL A 69 -10.47 -0.44 14.39
C VAL A 69 -10.49 -0.93 15.85
N LYS A 70 -9.32 -1.21 16.43
CA LYS A 70 -9.16 -1.54 17.86
C LYS A 70 -9.03 -0.29 18.71
#